data_AF-A0AAD7JST2-F1
#
_entry.id   AF-A0AAD7JST2-F1
#
_cell.length_a   1.000
_cell.length_b   1.000
_cell.length_c   1.000
_cell.angle_alpha   90.00
_cell.angle_beta   90.00
_cell.angle_gamma   90.00
#
_symmetry.space_group_name_H-M   'P 1'
#
loop_
_entity.id
_entity.type
_entity.pdbx_description
1 polymer ?
#
loop_
_entity_poly.entity_id
_entity_poly.type
_entity_poly.pdbx_seq_one_letter_code
_entity_poly.pdbx_strand_id
1 'polypeptide(L)'
;MVPSRSSRVAIVAAFISLCLPLATSAAVIKPKDWKLAVGWNGTTLPASAFGRSMGPFTPPAGTSASAASQKLGSVQADIGRPGGVFICINVDWQGECGYAVQPLNECIVLDSPWRDTISSFGPDPGATCFAFSSGNCDTNDGEWSFEYPGDDTGGIWTTDSWNDKITNFACTTS
;
A
#
# COMPACT_ATOMS: atom_id res chain seq x y z
N MET A 1 43.07 77.14 -33.57
CA MET A 1 41.62 76.91 -33.78
C MET A 1 41.36 75.42 -33.65
N VAL A 2 40.50 75.04 -32.72
CA VAL A 2 39.92 73.69 -32.47
C VAL A 2 38.44 73.78 -32.91
N PRO A 3 37.64 72.72 -33.20
CA PRO A 3 37.85 71.25 -33.33
C PRO A 3 37.25 70.65 -34.63
N SER A 4 37.34 69.33 -34.86
CA SER A 4 36.13 68.47 -35.00
C SER A 4 36.48 66.97 -35.02
N ARG A 5 35.68 66.19 -34.28
CA ARG A 5 35.75 64.74 -34.04
C ARG A 5 35.05 63.96 -35.16
N SER A 6 35.40 62.68 -35.37
CA SER A 6 34.46 61.53 -35.47
C SER A 6 35.22 60.27 -35.91
N SER A 7 34.91 59.02 -35.56
CA SER A 7 34.31 58.34 -34.40
C SER A 7 34.68 56.87 -34.62
N ARG A 8 35.05 56.19 -33.53
CA ARG A 8 35.38 54.76 -33.52
C ARG A 8 34.09 53.95 -33.65
N VAL A 9 34.03 53.01 -34.60
CA VAL A 9 32.97 51.99 -34.62
C VAL A 9 33.42 50.88 -33.65
N ALA A 10 32.88 50.91 -32.44
CA ALA A 10 32.99 49.80 -31.50
C ALA A 10 31.78 48.88 -31.71
N ILE A 11 32.04 47.64 -32.10
CA ILE A 11 31.05 46.58 -32.17
C ILE A 11 30.69 46.21 -30.72
N VAL A 12 29.49 46.57 -30.30
CA VAL A 12 28.93 46.14 -29.01
C VAL A 12 28.40 44.73 -29.19
N ALA A 13 29.13 43.74 -28.67
CA ALA A 13 28.64 42.37 -28.56
C ALA A 13 27.61 42.31 -27.41
N ALA A 14 26.37 42.05 -27.77
CA ALA A 14 25.30 41.77 -26.82
C ALA A 14 25.51 40.39 -26.18
N PHE A 15 25.91 40.36 -24.91
CA PHE A 15 25.86 39.14 -24.10
C PHE A 15 24.48 39.04 -23.45
N ILE A 16 23.64 38.23 -24.08
CA ILE A 16 22.31 37.86 -23.62
C ILE A 16 22.42 37.06 -22.32
N SER A 17 21.68 37.53 -21.33
CA SER A 17 21.44 36.92 -20.03
C SER A 17 21.06 35.44 -20.15
N LEU A 18 21.91 34.55 -19.63
CA LEU A 18 21.55 33.17 -19.31
C LEU A 18 21.37 33.08 -17.79
N CYS A 19 20.17 33.40 -17.33
CA CYS A 19 19.75 33.04 -15.98
C CYS A 19 19.49 31.53 -15.98
N LEU A 20 20.45 30.73 -15.50
CA LEU A 20 20.23 29.31 -15.24
C LEU A 20 19.28 29.17 -14.04
N PRO A 21 18.10 28.53 -14.17
CA PRO A 21 17.42 28.05 -12.99
C PRO A 21 18.26 26.88 -12.43
N LEU A 22 18.79 27.06 -11.21
CA LEU A 22 19.22 25.93 -10.39
C LEU A 22 17.98 25.05 -10.17
N ALA A 23 17.90 23.94 -10.90
CA ALA A 23 16.97 22.87 -10.58
C ALA A 23 17.45 22.20 -9.29
N THR A 24 16.86 22.58 -8.16
CA THR A 24 16.99 21.85 -6.91
C THR A 24 16.27 20.51 -7.06
N SER A 25 16.96 19.47 -7.51
CA SER A 25 16.42 18.10 -7.45
C SER A 25 16.45 17.63 -6.00
N ALA A 26 15.35 17.82 -5.28
CA ALA A 26 15.09 17.10 -4.05
C ALA A 26 14.89 15.61 -4.39
N ALA A 27 15.96 14.83 -4.37
CA ALA A 27 15.85 13.38 -4.38
C ALA A 27 15.35 12.95 -2.99
N VAL A 28 14.03 12.86 -2.82
CA VAL A 28 13.44 12.16 -1.69
C VAL A 28 13.55 10.67 -2.00
N ILE A 29 14.57 9.99 -1.46
CA ILE A 29 14.60 8.53 -1.45
C ILE A 29 13.66 8.07 -0.34
N LYS A 30 12.35 7.98 -0.66
CA LYS A 30 11.42 7.19 0.15
C LYS A 30 11.80 5.72 0.00
N PRO A 31 11.74 4.89 1.06
CA PRO A 31 11.75 3.44 0.89
C PRO A 31 10.67 3.10 -0.13
N LYS A 32 11.08 2.52 -1.27
CA LYS A 32 10.17 2.21 -2.35
C LYS A 32 9.25 1.10 -1.85
N ASP A 33 8.05 1.49 -1.43
CA ASP A 33 6.99 0.56 -1.06
C ASP A 33 6.90 -0.50 -2.17
N TRP A 34 7.00 -1.79 -1.80
CA TRP A 34 7.07 -2.91 -2.74
C TRP A 34 5.83 -2.96 -3.63
N LYS A 35 4.70 -2.47 -3.12
CA LYS A 35 3.44 -2.35 -3.86
C LYS A 35 3.62 -1.51 -5.13
N LEU A 36 4.47 -0.48 -5.10
CA LEU A 36 4.78 0.33 -6.30
C LEU A 36 5.49 -0.48 -7.38
N ALA A 37 6.27 -1.50 -7.02
CA ALA A 37 6.94 -2.37 -7.98
C ALA A 37 5.96 -3.32 -8.69
N VAL A 38 4.83 -3.62 -8.05
CA VAL A 38 3.79 -4.52 -8.59
C VAL A 38 2.58 -3.76 -9.13
N GLY A 39 2.70 -2.44 -9.34
CA GLY A 39 1.70 -1.64 -10.06
C GLY A 39 0.70 -0.89 -9.17
N TRP A 40 0.86 -0.88 -7.85
CA TRP A 40 0.09 0.03 -7.00
C TRP A 40 0.42 1.49 -7.32
N ASN A 41 -0.60 2.32 -7.42
CA ASN A 41 -0.47 3.73 -7.79
C ASN A 41 -0.43 4.68 -6.59
N GLY A 42 -0.37 4.15 -5.36
CA GLY A 42 -0.41 4.94 -4.12
C GLY A 42 -1.82 5.30 -3.64
N THR A 43 -2.88 4.83 -4.32
CA THR A 43 -4.26 5.10 -3.92
C THR A 43 -4.66 4.23 -2.73
N THR A 44 -5.25 4.86 -1.71
CA THR A 44 -5.85 4.17 -0.57
C THR A 44 -7.36 4.25 -0.66
N LEU A 45 -8.01 3.10 -0.77
CA LEU A 45 -9.45 2.96 -0.73
C LEU A 45 -9.96 3.14 0.72
N PRO A 46 -11.22 3.57 0.91
CA PRO A 46 -11.83 3.51 2.24
C PRO A 46 -11.90 2.05 2.71
N ALA A 47 -11.83 1.83 4.03
CA ALA A 47 -11.90 0.49 4.61
C ALA A 47 -13.15 -0.29 4.13
N SER A 48 -14.27 0.42 3.98
CA SER A 48 -15.55 -0.11 3.48
C SER A 48 -15.53 -0.57 2.03
N ALA A 49 -14.48 -0.28 1.25
CA ALA A 49 -14.35 -0.77 -0.12
C ALA A 49 -13.97 -2.25 -0.20
N PHE A 50 -13.40 -2.81 0.87
CA PHE A 50 -13.12 -4.25 0.94
C PHE A 50 -14.29 -5.04 1.49
N GLY A 51 -15.04 -4.44 2.43
CA GLY A 51 -16.19 -5.07 3.03
C GLY A 51 -16.59 -4.40 4.34
N ARG A 52 -17.19 -5.17 5.24
CA ARG A 52 -17.75 -4.67 6.51
C ARG A 52 -17.13 -5.35 7.73
N SER A 53 -16.96 -4.57 8.79
CA SER A 53 -16.59 -5.12 10.10
C SER A 53 -17.80 -5.81 10.74
N MET A 54 -17.58 -7.04 11.21
CA MET A 54 -18.57 -7.84 11.94
C MET A 54 -18.37 -7.80 13.47
N GLY A 55 -17.33 -7.09 13.94
CA GLY A 55 -17.02 -6.97 15.36
C GLY A 55 -15.65 -7.56 15.72
N PRO A 56 -15.39 -7.78 17.02
CA PRO A 56 -14.06 -8.07 17.52
C PRO A 56 -13.59 -9.45 17.08
N PHE A 57 -12.33 -9.51 16.63
CA PHE A 57 -11.59 -10.75 16.38
C PHE A 57 -10.67 -11.02 17.57
N THR A 58 -10.65 -12.27 18.03
CA THR A 58 -9.66 -12.75 18.99
C THR A 58 -8.72 -13.70 18.24
N PRO A 59 -7.43 -13.35 18.09
CA PRO A 59 -6.50 -14.24 17.42
C PRO A 59 -6.39 -15.59 18.14
N PRO A 60 -6.11 -16.69 17.41
CA PRO A 60 -5.74 -17.96 18.02
C PRO A 60 -4.61 -17.75 19.04
N ALA A 61 -4.71 -18.43 20.20
CA ALA A 61 -3.76 -18.24 21.29
C ALA A 61 -2.31 -18.48 20.83
N GLY A 62 -1.52 -17.41 20.74
CA GLY A 62 -0.13 -17.46 20.26
C GLY A 62 0.34 -16.20 19.55
N THR A 63 -0.56 -15.37 19.01
CA THR A 63 -0.23 -14.07 18.39
C THR A 63 -0.72 -12.93 19.29
N SER A 64 0.22 -12.06 19.71
CA SER A 64 -0.04 -11.06 20.74
C SER A 64 -0.77 -9.85 20.17
N ALA A 65 -2.08 -9.77 20.39
CA ALA A 65 -2.87 -8.57 20.11
C ALA A 65 -2.54 -7.45 21.11
N SER A 66 -1.87 -6.39 20.65
CA SER A 66 -1.89 -5.11 21.35
C SER A 66 -2.97 -4.23 20.71
N ALA A 67 -3.95 -3.83 21.52
CA ALA A 67 -5.05 -2.97 21.08
C ALA A 67 -4.54 -1.54 20.84
N ALA A 68 -3.98 -1.27 19.66
CA ALA A 68 -3.65 0.08 19.24
C ALA A 68 -4.87 0.73 18.58
N SER A 69 -5.67 1.44 19.38
CA SER A 69 -6.65 2.40 18.87
C SER A 69 -5.88 3.58 18.23
N GLN A 70 -5.80 3.63 16.90
CA GLN A 70 -5.10 4.71 16.21
C GLN A 70 -6.07 5.58 15.41
N LYS A 71 -6.35 6.72 16.04
CA LYS A 71 -6.85 7.96 15.44
C LYS A 71 -6.32 8.14 14.02
N LEU A 72 -7.25 8.22 13.05
CA LEU A 72 -6.99 8.54 11.65
C LEU A 72 -6.44 9.97 11.54
N GLY A 73 -5.13 10.10 11.74
CA GLY A 73 -4.32 11.30 11.58
C GLY A 73 -3.41 11.17 10.36
N SER A 74 -3.42 12.22 9.56
CA SER A 74 -2.82 12.42 8.24
C SER A 74 -1.29 12.23 8.16
N VAL A 75 -0.86 11.65 7.03
CA VAL A 75 0.49 11.67 6.41
C VAL A 75 1.61 11.02 7.22
N GLN A 76 1.80 9.71 7.01
CA GLN A 76 3.14 9.12 6.91
C GLN A 76 3.07 8.02 5.86
N ALA A 77 3.39 8.38 4.62
CA ALA A 77 3.46 7.50 3.48
C ALA A 77 4.86 6.87 3.38
N ASP A 78 5.26 6.13 4.41
CA ASP A 78 6.57 5.49 4.45
C ASP A 78 6.43 4.10 5.09
N ILE A 79 6.67 3.07 4.28
CA ILE A 79 6.81 1.62 4.59
C ILE A 79 5.52 0.82 4.87
N GLY A 80 4.44 1.42 5.34
CA GLY A 80 3.15 0.75 5.55
C GLY A 80 2.53 1.09 6.92
N ARG A 81 1.23 0.85 7.08
CA ARG A 81 0.48 1.13 8.31
C ARG A 81 -0.04 -0.19 8.87
N PRO A 82 0.09 -0.51 10.17
CA PRO A 82 -0.58 -1.68 10.74
C PRO A 82 -2.07 -1.69 10.37
N GLY A 83 -2.54 -2.81 9.81
CA GLY A 83 -3.89 -2.97 9.25
C GLY A 83 -4.03 -2.55 7.79
N GLY A 84 -3.00 -1.96 7.18
CA GLY A 84 -2.89 -1.76 5.74
C GLY A 84 -2.76 -3.10 5.04
N VAL A 85 -3.62 -3.35 4.05
CA VAL A 85 -3.61 -4.58 3.26
C VAL A 85 -3.74 -4.25 1.79
N PHE A 86 -2.87 -4.85 0.98
CA PHE A 86 -2.93 -4.85 -0.47
C PHE A 86 -3.41 -6.22 -0.96
N ILE A 87 -4.50 -6.23 -1.72
CA ILE A 87 -5.11 -7.47 -2.24
C ILE A 87 -5.27 -7.37 -3.75
N CYS A 88 -5.15 -8.50 -4.44
CA CYS A 88 -5.41 -8.63 -5.87
C CYS A 88 -6.22 -9.90 -6.15
N ILE A 89 -7.09 -9.83 -7.16
CA ILE A 89 -7.96 -10.97 -7.53
C ILE A 89 -7.24 -12.07 -8.32
N ASN A 90 -6.05 -11.79 -8.86
CA ASN A 90 -5.22 -12.82 -9.49
C ASN A 90 -3.88 -12.92 -8.75
N VAL A 91 -3.22 -14.06 -8.95
CA VAL A 91 -1.84 -14.29 -8.51
C VAL A 91 -0.86 -13.28 -9.12
N ASP A 92 0.36 -13.25 -8.59
CA ASP A 92 1.45 -12.38 -9.02
C ASP A 92 1.08 -10.88 -8.97
N TRP A 93 0.20 -10.51 -8.03
CA TRP A 93 -0.31 -9.14 -7.85
C TRP A 93 -1.01 -8.58 -9.10
N GLN A 94 -1.74 -9.42 -9.83
CA GLN A 94 -2.40 -9.05 -11.08
C GLN A 94 -3.92 -8.86 -10.96
N GLY A 95 -4.51 -8.30 -12.01
CA GLY A 95 -5.96 -8.09 -12.11
C GLY A 95 -6.43 -6.82 -11.41
N GLU A 96 -7.63 -6.87 -10.85
CA GLU A 96 -8.12 -5.80 -9.97
C GLU A 96 -7.42 -5.90 -8.62
N CYS A 97 -6.78 -4.80 -8.21
CA CYS A 97 -6.07 -4.69 -6.95
C CYS A 97 -6.58 -3.50 -6.13
N GLY A 98 -6.54 -3.64 -4.81
CA GLY A 98 -6.94 -2.61 -3.87
C GLY A 98 -5.97 -2.51 -2.70
N TYR A 99 -5.77 -1.30 -2.19
CA TYR A 99 -5.12 -1.07 -0.90
C TYR A 99 -6.07 -0.34 0.03
N ALA A 100 -6.26 -0.85 1.24
CA ALA A 100 -7.05 -0.19 2.28
C ALA A 100 -6.41 -0.42 3.65
N VAL A 101 -6.66 0.50 4.59
CA VAL A 101 -6.29 0.32 5.99
C VAL A 101 -7.52 -0.13 6.76
N GLN A 102 -7.52 -1.36 7.23
CA GLN A 102 -8.59 -1.96 8.02
C GLN A 102 -8.37 -1.72 9.52
N PRO A 103 -9.46 -1.71 10.32
CA PRO A 103 -9.32 -1.76 11.77
C PRO A 103 -8.63 -3.06 12.21
N LEU A 104 -7.78 -2.94 13.21
CA LEU A 104 -7.11 -4.08 13.84
C LEU A 104 -8.03 -4.75 14.84
N ASN A 105 -7.86 -6.06 15.02
CA ASN A 105 -8.64 -6.91 15.93
C ASN A 105 -10.15 -6.86 15.63
N GLU A 106 -10.51 -6.63 14.38
CA GLU A 106 -11.88 -6.71 13.88
C GLU A 106 -11.94 -7.69 12.71
N CYS A 107 -13.03 -8.46 12.65
CA CYS A 107 -13.29 -9.35 11.53
C CYS A 107 -13.90 -8.56 10.37
N ILE A 108 -13.24 -8.59 9.22
CA ILE A 108 -13.69 -7.94 7.99
C ILE A 108 -14.27 -9.01 7.07
N VAL A 109 -15.58 -8.99 6.90
CA VAL A 109 -16.25 -9.81 5.88
C VAL A 109 -16.19 -9.07 4.56
N LEU A 110 -15.60 -9.73 3.56
CA LEU A 110 -15.39 -9.14 2.24
C LEU A 110 -16.72 -9.02 1.49
N ASP A 111 -16.84 -7.96 0.72
CA ASP A 111 -17.88 -7.79 -0.29
C ASP A 111 -17.30 -8.03 -1.71
N SER A 112 -18.17 -8.01 -2.73
CA SER A 112 -17.74 -8.00 -4.13
C SER A 112 -16.89 -6.75 -4.42
N PRO A 113 -15.82 -6.83 -5.24
CA PRO A 113 -15.38 -8.00 -6.01
C PRO A 113 -14.47 -8.96 -5.26
N TRP A 114 -14.05 -8.66 -4.03
CA TRP A 114 -12.95 -9.32 -3.32
C TRP A 114 -13.32 -10.68 -2.70
N ARG A 115 -14.57 -10.83 -2.29
CA ARG A 115 -15.04 -12.07 -1.68
C ARG A 115 -14.94 -13.23 -2.67
N ASP A 116 -14.28 -14.32 -2.26
CA ASP A 116 -14.09 -15.53 -3.07
C ASP A 116 -13.30 -15.31 -4.38
N THR A 117 -12.45 -14.27 -4.44
CA THR A 117 -11.65 -13.97 -5.65
C THR A 117 -10.22 -13.56 -5.35
N ILE A 118 -9.85 -13.27 -4.09
CA ILE A 118 -8.49 -12.85 -3.78
C ILE A 118 -7.52 -14.01 -4.01
N SER A 119 -6.43 -13.71 -4.71
CA SER A 119 -5.37 -14.64 -5.05
C SER A 119 -3.96 -14.10 -4.77
N SER A 120 -3.83 -12.84 -4.38
CA SER A 120 -2.64 -12.29 -3.74
C SER A 120 -3.02 -11.41 -2.55
N PHE A 121 -2.37 -11.62 -1.41
CA PHE A 121 -2.67 -10.93 -0.15
C PHE A 121 -1.38 -10.45 0.52
N GLY A 122 -1.25 -9.14 0.69
CA GLY A 122 -0.04 -8.50 1.20
C GLY A 122 -0.31 -7.50 2.32
N PRO A 123 -0.13 -7.88 3.60
CA PRO A 123 -0.25 -6.95 4.71
C PRO A 123 0.96 -6.02 4.78
N ASP A 124 0.75 -4.80 5.26
CA ASP A 124 1.80 -3.87 5.61
C ASP A 124 2.58 -4.35 6.85
N PRO A 125 3.84 -3.92 7.04
CA PRO A 125 4.63 -4.27 8.23
C PRO A 125 3.94 -3.88 9.53
N GLY A 126 4.17 -4.67 10.58
CA GLY A 126 3.64 -4.42 11.93
C GLY A 126 2.23 -4.99 12.17
N ALA A 127 1.73 -5.84 11.27
CA ALA A 127 0.54 -6.63 11.49
C ALA A 127 0.71 -8.05 10.96
N THR A 128 0.10 -9.01 11.66
CA THR A 128 -0.18 -10.36 11.14
C THR A 128 -1.66 -10.39 10.79
N CYS A 129 -1.98 -10.84 9.58
CA CYS A 129 -3.36 -10.99 9.13
C CYS A 129 -3.71 -12.46 8.97
N PHE A 130 -4.95 -12.80 9.25
CA PHE A 130 -5.52 -14.13 9.16
C PHE A 130 -6.68 -14.08 8.18
N ALA A 131 -6.59 -14.82 7.08
CA ALA A 131 -7.68 -14.98 6.13
C ALA A 131 -8.44 -16.27 6.41
N PHE A 132 -9.73 -16.24 6.11
CA PHE A 132 -10.63 -17.35 6.35
C PHE A 132 -11.47 -17.66 5.12
N SER A 133 -11.74 -18.95 4.90
CA SER A 133 -12.55 -19.43 3.78
C SER A 133 -14.05 -19.52 4.07
N SER A 134 -14.45 -19.29 5.31
CA SER A 134 -15.84 -19.35 5.76
C SER A 134 -16.03 -18.54 7.04
N GLY A 135 -17.29 -18.48 7.50
CA GLY A 135 -17.63 -17.98 8.82
C GLY A 135 -17.41 -16.49 8.99
N ASN A 136 -16.97 -16.09 10.18
CA ASN A 136 -16.78 -14.70 10.58
C ASN A 136 -15.52 -14.57 11.45
N CYS A 137 -14.39 -15.04 10.92
CA CYS A 137 -13.10 -15.07 11.61
C CYS A 137 -13.13 -15.89 12.92
N ASP A 138 -13.82 -17.03 12.91
CA ASP A 138 -13.89 -17.93 14.05
C ASP A 138 -12.74 -18.95 14.01
N THR A 139 -12.26 -19.40 15.17
CA THR A 139 -11.11 -20.34 15.29
C THR A 139 -11.29 -21.71 14.62
N ASN A 140 -12.49 -22.03 14.13
CA ASN A 140 -12.77 -23.28 13.41
C ASN A 140 -12.89 -23.07 11.89
N ASP A 141 -12.81 -21.83 11.42
CA ASP A 141 -12.74 -21.52 10.01
C ASP A 141 -11.35 -21.89 9.50
N GLY A 142 -11.24 -22.46 8.30
CA GLY A 142 -9.93 -22.67 7.68
C GLY A 142 -9.18 -21.35 7.70
N GLU A 143 -7.93 -21.35 8.17
CA GLU A 143 -7.15 -20.14 8.47
C GLU A 143 -5.83 -20.17 7.70
N TRP A 144 -5.48 -19.05 7.08
CA TRP A 144 -4.15 -18.82 6.53
C TRP A 144 -3.61 -17.49 7.03
N SER A 145 -2.43 -17.53 7.65
CA SER A 145 -1.76 -16.34 8.18
C SER A 145 -0.81 -15.74 7.16
N PHE A 146 -0.78 -14.41 7.15
CA PHE A 146 0.10 -13.59 6.32
C PHE A 146 0.85 -12.62 7.22
N GLU A 147 2.16 -12.55 7.01
CA GLU A 147 3.02 -11.48 7.50
C GLU A 147 3.60 -10.75 6.30
N TYR A 148 4.08 -9.52 6.50
CA TYR A 148 4.71 -8.75 5.44
C TYR A 148 5.84 -9.54 4.76
N PRO A 149 5.93 -9.55 3.41
CA PRO A 149 5.09 -8.81 2.44
C PRO A 149 3.82 -9.53 2.00
N GLY A 150 3.55 -10.73 2.50
CA GLY A 150 2.41 -11.58 2.16
C GLY A 150 2.74 -12.70 1.18
N ASP A 151 1.71 -13.19 0.50
CA ASP A 151 1.81 -14.25 -0.52
C ASP A 151 1.07 -13.82 -1.79
N ASP A 152 1.72 -14.00 -2.93
CA ASP A 152 1.18 -13.67 -4.25
C ASP A 152 0.79 -14.88 -5.09
N THR A 153 1.00 -16.07 -4.57
CA THR A 153 0.74 -17.31 -5.28
C THR A 153 -0.66 -17.85 -5.02
N GLY A 154 -1.37 -17.34 -4.01
CA GLY A 154 -2.64 -17.91 -3.56
C GLY A 154 -2.47 -19.34 -3.02
N GLY A 155 -1.25 -19.75 -2.68
CA GLY A 155 -0.94 -21.09 -2.22
C GLY A 155 -1.14 -22.17 -3.28
N ILE A 156 -1.18 -21.83 -4.58
CA ILE A 156 -1.45 -22.79 -5.68
C ILE A 156 -0.43 -23.93 -5.77
N TRP A 157 0.76 -23.76 -5.18
CA TRP A 157 1.81 -24.76 -5.13
C TRP A 157 1.70 -25.70 -3.90
N THR A 158 0.68 -25.51 -3.07
CA THR A 158 0.40 -26.32 -1.89
C THR A 158 -0.75 -27.30 -2.15
N THR A 159 -0.90 -28.32 -1.31
CA THR A 159 -2.05 -29.24 -1.37
C THR A 159 -3.37 -28.57 -1.05
N ASP A 160 -3.34 -27.46 -0.31
CA ASP A 160 -4.49 -26.72 0.19
C ASP A 160 -4.48 -25.29 -0.35
N SER A 161 -4.56 -25.15 -1.68
CA SER A 161 -4.59 -23.85 -2.36
C SER A 161 -5.69 -22.94 -1.81
N TRP A 162 -5.39 -21.65 -1.70
CA TRP A 162 -6.25 -20.59 -1.16
C TRP A 162 -6.71 -19.57 -2.20
N ASN A 163 -6.19 -19.67 -3.42
CA ASN A 163 -6.65 -18.96 -4.61
C ASN A 163 -8.18 -18.99 -4.68
N ASP A 164 -8.80 -17.80 -4.73
CA ASP A 164 -10.26 -17.60 -4.82
C ASP A 164 -11.07 -18.18 -3.64
N LYS A 165 -10.48 -18.32 -2.46
CA LYS A 165 -11.18 -18.87 -1.27
C LYS A 165 -11.40 -17.88 -0.14
N ILE A 166 -10.72 -16.73 -0.14
CA ILE A 166 -10.78 -15.79 0.99
C ILE A 166 -12.14 -15.09 1.01
N THR A 167 -12.86 -15.25 2.11
CA THR A 167 -14.19 -14.63 2.33
C THR A 167 -14.16 -13.54 3.38
N ASN A 168 -13.25 -13.65 4.34
CA ASN A 168 -13.10 -12.70 5.43
C ASN A 168 -11.66 -12.75 5.96
N PHE A 169 -11.25 -11.69 6.65
CA PHE A 169 -9.95 -11.62 7.28
C PHE A 169 -9.95 -10.74 8.52
N ALA A 170 -8.97 -10.93 9.38
CA ALA A 170 -8.71 -10.05 10.51
C ALA A 170 -7.21 -9.83 10.65
N CYS A 171 -6.81 -8.63 11.07
CA CYS A 171 -5.40 -8.31 11.30
C CYS A 171 -5.18 -7.94 12.76
N THR A 172 -4.07 -8.40 13.34
CA THR A 172 -3.61 -8.02 14.67
C THR A 172 -2.23 -7.39 14.60
N THR A 173 -1.84 -6.61 15.61
CA THR A 173 -0.48 -6.08 15.69
C THR A 173 0.51 -7.23 15.87
N SER A 174 1.61 -7.20 15.11
CA SER A 174 2.74 -8.13 15.28
C SER A 174 3.86 -7.53 16.12
#